data_AF-A0A937K1Z7-F1
#
_entry.id   AF-A0A937K1Z7-F1
#
_cell.length_a   1.000
_cell.length_b   1.000
_cell.length_c   1.000
_cell.angle_alpha   90.00
_cell.angle_beta   90.00
_cell.angle_gamma   90.00
#
_symmetry.space_group_name_H-M   'P 1'
#
loop_
_entity.id
_entity.type
_entity.pdbx_description
1 polymer ?
#
loop_
_entity_poly.entity_id
_entity_poly.type
_entity_poly.pdbx_seq_one_letter_code
_entity_poly.pdbx_strand_id
1 'polypeptide(L)' 'MTALFSIVLMILAFQVIMFFVIRDRRKKEKASSIVEKYRIQSRSDAFRLLQDPDIPEIDRIKIEKVYHAFA' A
#
# COMPACT_ATOMS: atom_id res chain seq x y z
N MET A 1 18.53 30.44 24.80
CA MET A 1 18.76 30.09 23.37
C MET A 1 18.89 28.58 23.15
N THR A 2 19.63 27.85 23.98
CA THR A 2 19.81 26.38 23.85
C THR A 2 18.52 25.56 23.97
N ALA A 3 17.64 25.90 24.92
CA ALA A 3 16.36 25.19 25.11
C ALA A 3 15.36 25.36 23.94
N LEU A 4 15.43 26.47 23.21
CA LEU A 4 14.63 26.66 21.99
C LEU A 4 15.16 25.79 20.85
N PHE A 5 16.49 25.68 20.74
CA PHE A 5 17.14 24.88 19.71
C PHE A 5 16.83 23.38 19.85
N SER A 6 16.80 22.85 21.08
CA SER A 6 16.48 21.43 21.32
C SER A 6 15.04 21.09 20.95
N ILE A 7 14.08 21.99 21.23
CA ILE A 7 12.67 21.80 20.87
C ILE A 7 12.51 21.78 19.35
N VAL A 8 13.15 22.69 18.64
CA VAL A 8 13.11 22.74 17.16
C VAL A 8 13.70 21.48 16.54
N LEU A 9 14.83 20.99 17.08
CA LEU A 9 15.47 19.76 16.62
C LEU A 9 14.59 18.53 16.84
N MET A 10 13.86 18.47 17.94
CA MET A 10 12.92 17.38 18.25
C MET A 10 11.74 17.37 17.27
N ILE A 11 11.18 18.54 16.95
CA ILE A 11 10.08 18.67 15.98
C ILE A 11 10.55 18.27 14.57
N LEU A 12 11.75 18.69 14.16
CA LEU A 12 12.35 18.29 12.89
C LEU A 12 12.53 16.77 12.80
N ALA A 13 13.04 16.12 13.85
CA ALA A 13 13.17 14.67 13.89
C ALA A 13 11.80 13.97 13.77
N PHE A 14 10.79 14.49 14.48
CA PHE A 14 9.42 13.96 14.41
C PHE A 14 8.83 14.09 13.00
N GLN A 15 9.06 15.22 12.30
CA GLN A 15 8.63 15.40 10.91
C GLN A 15 9.25 14.37 9.97
N VAL A 16 10.54 14.06 10.12
CA VAL A 16 11.21 13.03 9.29
C VAL A 16 10.58 11.66 9.54
N ILE A 17 10.36 11.28 10.79
CA ILE A 17 9.71 10.00 11.13
C ILE A 17 8.30 9.95 10.52
N MET A 18 7.51 11.02 10.68
CA MET A 18 6.16 11.09 10.13
C MET A 18 6.17 10.98 8.59
N PHE A 19 7.12 11.63 7.92
CA PHE A 19 7.29 11.52 6.47
C PHE A 19 7.52 10.08 6.01
N PHE A 20 8.39 9.33 6.70
CA PHE A 20 8.62 7.92 6.39
C PHE A 20 7.39 7.05 6.64
N VAL A 21 6.67 7.28 7.75
CA VAL A 21 5.42 6.55 8.05
C VAL A 21 4.35 6.82 6.99
N ILE A 22 4.17 8.09 6.58
CA ILE A 22 3.22 8.45 5.52
C ILE A 22 3.65 7.83 4.18
N ARG A 23 4.94 7.84 3.87
CA ARG A 23 5.48 7.23 2.65
C ARG A 23 5.24 5.71 2.63
N ASP A 24 5.43 5.04 3.75
CA ASP A 24 5.16 3.60 3.90
C ASP A 24 3.66 3.29 3.78
N ARG A 25 2.81 4.09 4.44
CA ARG A 25 1.34 3.95 4.31
C ARG A 25 0.86 4.17 2.89
N ARG A 26 1.34 5.20 2.17
CA ARG A 26 1.01 5.41 0.75
C ARG A 26 1.49 4.27 -0.15
N LYS A 27 2.62 3.64 0.16
CA LYS A 27 3.07 2.41 -0.53
C LYS A 27 2.09 1.26 -0.31
N LYS A 28 1.57 1.10 0.91
CA LYS A 28 0.57 0.07 1.26
C LYS A 28 -0.80 0.36 0.63
N GLU A 29 -1.22 1.62 0.57
CA GLU A 29 -2.45 2.04 -0.15
C GLU A 29 -2.37 1.70 -1.64
N LYS A 30 -1.20 1.84 -2.28
CA LYS A 30 -1.00 1.40 -3.66
C LYS A 30 -1.08 -0.12 -3.86
N ALA A 31 -0.78 -0.92 -2.83
CA ALA A 31 -1.02 -2.37 -2.87
C ALA A 31 -2.52 -2.69 -2.66
N SER A 32 -3.21 -1.93 -1.81
CA SER A 32 -4.68 -2.00 -1.61
C SER A 32 -5.46 -1.59 -2.87
N SER A 33 -4.86 -0.80 -3.75
CA SER A 33 -5.49 -0.30 -4.97
C SER A 33 -6.04 -1.39 -5.87
N ILE A 34 -5.46 -2.60 -5.97
CA ILE A 34 -6.00 -3.67 -6.84
C ILE A 34 -7.20 -4.36 -6.21
N VAL A 35 -7.13 -4.60 -4.90
CA VAL A 35 -8.23 -5.16 -4.11
C VAL A 35 -9.44 -4.22 -4.18
N GLU A 36 -9.20 -2.91 -4.12
CA GLU A 36 -10.26 -1.90 -4.22
C GLU A 36 -10.72 -1.64 -5.67
N LYS A 37 -9.79 -1.55 -6.62
CA LYS A 37 -10.06 -1.34 -8.06
C LYS A 37 -10.92 -2.45 -8.67
N TYR A 38 -10.67 -3.69 -8.28
CA TYR A 38 -11.43 -4.85 -8.76
C TYR A 38 -12.38 -5.44 -7.70
N ARG A 39 -12.55 -4.75 -6.55
CA ARG A 39 -13.42 -5.17 -5.44
C ARG A 39 -13.24 -6.64 -5.02
N ILE A 40 -11.98 -7.07 -4.90
CA ILE A 40 -11.63 -8.43 -4.53
C ILE A 40 -11.93 -8.63 -3.04
N GLN A 41 -13.03 -9.28 -2.71
CA GLN A 41 -13.41 -9.56 -1.31
C GLN A 41 -13.11 -11.01 -0.91
N SER A 42 -12.98 -11.90 -1.89
CA SER A 42 -12.76 -13.32 -1.67
C SER A 42 -11.73 -13.91 -2.63
N ARG A 43 -11.18 -15.08 -2.27
CA ARG A 43 -10.30 -15.86 -3.14
C ARG A 43 -10.95 -16.21 -4.48
N SER A 44 -12.27 -16.44 -4.47
CA SER A 44 -13.06 -16.73 -5.68
C SER A 44 -13.11 -15.53 -6.63
N ASP A 45 -13.21 -14.31 -6.11
CA ASP A 45 -13.19 -13.08 -6.93
C ASP A 45 -11.82 -12.89 -7.58
N ALA A 46 -10.73 -13.09 -6.81
CA ALA A 46 -9.37 -13.03 -7.34
C ALA A 46 -9.16 -14.08 -8.45
N PHE A 47 -9.70 -15.29 -8.29
CA PHE A 47 -9.61 -16.35 -9.29
C PHE A 47 -10.38 -16.03 -10.57
N ARG A 48 -11.58 -15.45 -10.47
CA ARG A 48 -12.37 -15.02 -11.63
C ARG A 48 -11.62 -13.96 -12.43
N LEU A 49 -11.00 -12.99 -11.76
CA LEU A 49 -10.22 -11.94 -12.41
C LEU A 49 -8.94 -12.47 -13.08
N LEU A 50 -8.30 -13.51 -12.52
CA LEU A 50 -7.14 -14.14 -13.16
C LEU A 50 -7.49 -14.82 -14.50
N GLN A 51 -8.72 -15.27 -14.65
CA GLN A 51 -9.22 -15.87 -15.90
C GLN A 51 -9.70 -14.83 -16.92
N ASP A 52 -9.83 -13.57 -16.52
CA ASP A 52 -10.33 -12.50 -17.37
C ASP A 52 -9.23 -12.04 -18.36
N PRO A 53 -9.42 -12.22 -19.68
CA PRO A 53 -8.45 -11.80 -20.70
C PRO A 53 -8.32 -10.28 -20.84
N ASP A 54 -9.29 -9.50 -20.35
CA ASP A 54 -9.28 -8.04 -20.47
C ASP A 54 -8.41 -7.34 -19.41
N ILE A 55 -7.89 -8.09 -18.42
CA ILE A 55 -7.05 -7.53 -17.37
C ILE A 55 -5.59 -7.40 -17.84
N PRO A 56 -4.99 -6.20 -17.71
CA PRO A 56 -3.59 -5.98 -18.03
C PRO A 56 -2.66 -6.91 -17.24
N GLU A 57 -1.59 -7.38 -17.89
CA GLU A 57 -0.55 -8.25 -17.31
C GLU A 57 -0.02 -7.74 -15.95
N ILE A 58 0.18 -6.42 -15.85
CA ILE A 58 0.68 -5.73 -14.63
C ILE A 58 -0.29 -5.90 -13.45
N ASP A 59 -1.59 -5.91 -13.73
CA ASP A 59 -2.64 -6.07 -12.72
C ASP A 59 -2.83 -7.56 -12.38
N ARG A 60 -2.71 -8.48 -13.36
CA ARG A 60 -2.71 -9.93 -13.10
C ARG A 60 -1.66 -10.35 -12.09
N ILE A 61 -0.42 -9.89 -12.22
CA ILE A 61 0.67 -10.21 -11.27
C ILE A 61 0.33 -9.78 -9.84
N LYS A 62 -0.40 -8.68 -9.68
CA LYS A 62 -0.84 -8.20 -8.36
C LYS A 62 -2.03 -8.99 -7.84
N ILE A 63 -2.97 -9.37 -8.70
CA ILE A 63 -4.12 -10.22 -8.35
C ILE A 63 -3.64 -11.62 -7.94
N GLU A 64 -2.64 -12.17 -8.62
CA GLU A 64 -2.01 -13.45 -8.26
C GLU A 64 -1.39 -13.40 -6.86
N LYS A 65 -0.65 -12.33 -6.54
CA LYS A 65 -0.14 -12.10 -5.17
C LYS A 65 -1.26 -12.03 -4.14
N VAL A 66 -2.38 -11.39 -4.47
CA VAL A 66 -3.56 -11.31 -3.60
C VAL A 66 -4.23 -12.69 -3.45
N TYR A 67 -4.38 -13.45 -4.54
CA TYR A 67 -4.93 -14.80 -4.54
C TYR A 67 -4.13 -15.76 -3.64
N HIS A 68 -2.80 -15.71 -3.71
CA HIS A 68 -1.92 -16.51 -2.86
C HIS A 68 -1.89 -16.03 -1.40
N ALA A 69 -2.15 -14.74 -1.13
CA ALA A 69 -2.25 -14.23 0.24
C ALA A 69 -3.53 -14.67 0.98
N PHE A 70 -4.55 -15.16 0.25
CA PHE A 70 -5.76 -15.76 0.83
C PHE A 70 -5.61 -17.24 1.20
N ALA A 71 -4.51 -17.89 0.79
CA ALA A 71 -4.21 -19.29 1.10
C ALA A 71 -3.40 -19.40 2.40
#